data_AF-A0A1G3I6V0-F1
#
_entry.id   AF-A0A1G3I6V0-F1
#
_cell.length_a   1.000
_cell.length_b   1.000
_cell.length_c   1.000
_cell.angle_alpha   90.00
_cell.angle_beta   90.00
_cell.angle_gamma   90.00
#
_symmetry.space_group_name_H-M   'P 1'
#
loop_
_entity.id
_entity.type
_entity.pdbx_description
1 polymer ?
#
loop_
_entity_poly.entity_id
_entity_poly.type
_entity_poly.pdbx_seq_one_letter_code
_entity_poly.pdbx_strand_id
1 'polypeptide(L)'
;MFVYAMVFGYLSTNFWVFRCNASLYSSEYYLSYCADQAFGSYEHGAIFLGTDEESIRNLKLADVLILGNSRAQMAFSTTAIQAFFDDRNIKHFNLTFNGEQDVFPRKIIEKYALSPRIIIINSDYFFYNSANSTAKKIMSETPMAKFEYTMKAWVQPLHKDICGGERRLFKNLLCGDQKTQYRSRKNGRITSPNWPNENIPVSYSDDYPENAFQELLNNARKFKKFASDRKICLVITVVPSPVATPLVGRKIAENLGTPFIQPDVEGLTGSDSGHLNPASAEIWTNAFLKEFEPVLQDCL
;
A
#
# COMPACT_ATOMS: atom_id res chain seq x y z
N MET A 1 -30.46 -12.28 -13.81
CA MET A 1 -30.14 -12.24 -12.36
C MET A 1 -29.33 -11.00 -11.97
N PHE A 2 -28.27 -10.63 -12.69
CA PHE A 2 -27.45 -9.44 -12.38
C PHE A 2 -28.19 -8.10 -12.54
N VAL A 3 -28.90 -7.89 -13.67
CA VAL A 3 -29.77 -6.72 -13.88
C VAL A 3 -30.88 -6.64 -12.82
N TYR A 4 -31.43 -7.80 -12.43
CA TYR A 4 -32.43 -7.90 -11.36
C TYR A 4 -31.84 -7.49 -9.99
N ALA A 5 -30.66 -7.97 -9.63
CA ALA A 5 -30.01 -7.59 -8.36
C ALA A 5 -29.58 -6.11 -8.32
N MET A 6 -29.26 -5.51 -9.47
CA MET A 6 -28.99 -4.07 -9.63
C MET A 6 -30.25 -3.22 -9.51
N VAL A 7 -31.35 -3.63 -10.15
CA VAL A 7 -32.62 -2.88 -10.19
C VAL A 7 -33.39 -2.99 -8.88
N PHE A 8 -33.31 -4.13 -8.18
CA PHE A 8 -34.05 -4.38 -6.94
C PHE A 8 -33.23 -4.15 -5.66
N GLY A 9 -32.05 -3.52 -5.74
CA GLY A 9 -31.29 -3.06 -4.57
C GLY A 9 -30.71 -4.15 -3.66
N TYR A 10 -30.62 -5.40 -4.16
CA TYR A 10 -30.04 -6.52 -3.41
C TYR A 10 -28.51 -6.53 -3.44
N LEU A 11 -27.90 -5.83 -4.40
CA LEU A 11 -26.53 -5.37 -4.30
C LEU A 11 -26.59 -4.05 -3.53
N SER A 12 -25.89 -3.97 -2.40
CA SER A 12 -25.79 -2.72 -1.64
C SER A 12 -25.54 -1.58 -2.62
N THR A 13 -26.28 -0.48 -2.49
CA THR A 13 -26.19 0.78 -3.26
C THR A 13 -24.75 1.35 -3.41
N ASN A 14 -23.80 0.72 -2.75
CA ASN A 14 -22.35 0.87 -2.75
C ASN A 14 -21.65 0.18 -3.94
N PHE A 15 -22.20 0.15 -5.15
CA PHE A 15 -21.45 -0.40 -6.30
C PHE A 15 -21.58 0.41 -7.59
N TRP A 16 -20.75 1.45 -7.72
CA TRP A 16 -20.70 2.29 -8.92
C TRP A 16 -19.25 2.59 -9.31
N VAL A 17 -18.52 1.52 -9.64
CA VAL A 17 -17.15 1.60 -10.21
C VAL A 17 -17.07 2.59 -11.38
N PHE A 18 -18.18 2.79 -12.10
CA PHE A 18 -18.32 3.72 -13.21
C PHE A 18 -18.10 5.19 -12.83
N ARG A 19 -18.18 5.56 -11.54
CA ARG A 19 -17.83 6.92 -11.08
C ARG A 19 -16.31 7.12 -11.01
N CYS A 20 -15.53 6.05 -11.06
CA CYS A 20 -14.08 6.06 -10.96
C CYS A 20 -13.43 6.35 -12.31
N ASN A 21 -12.29 7.03 -12.29
CA ASN A 21 -11.46 7.16 -13.47
C ASN A 21 -11.00 5.77 -13.97
N ALA A 22 -11.10 5.51 -15.27
CA ALA A 22 -10.80 4.23 -15.92
C ALA A 22 -9.52 4.24 -16.79
N SER A 23 -8.68 5.27 -16.68
CA SER A 23 -7.63 5.58 -17.67
C SER A 23 -6.41 4.64 -17.64
N LEU A 24 -6.12 3.99 -16.51
CA LEU A 24 -4.87 3.23 -16.31
C LEU A 24 -5.06 1.71 -16.22
N TYR A 25 -6.21 1.18 -16.58
CA TYR A 25 -6.37 -0.28 -16.64
C TYR A 25 -5.43 -0.90 -17.69
N SER A 26 -4.66 -1.90 -17.28
CA SER A 26 -3.85 -2.70 -18.19
C SER A 26 -3.77 -4.16 -17.71
N SER A 27 -3.00 -4.99 -18.41
CA SER A 27 -2.62 -6.31 -17.87
C SER A 27 -1.82 -6.15 -16.57
N GLU A 28 -0.98 -5.12 -16.47
CA GLU A 28 -0.18 -4.85 -15.28
C GLU A 28 -0.99 -4.20 -14.16
N TYR A 29 -1.93 -3.30 -14.47
CA TYR A 29 -2.60 -2.47 -13.46
C TYR A 29 -4.08 -2.79 -13.27
N TYR A 30 -4.51 -2.80 -12.01
CA TYR A 30 -5.93 -2.86 -11.63
C TYR A 30 -6.31 -1.65 -10.78
N LEU A 31 -7.60 -1.30 -10.78
CA LEU A 31 -8.11 -0.20 -9.97
C LEU A 31 -8.11 -0.63 -8.50
N SER A 32 -7.18 -0.08 -7.72
CA SER A 32 -6.92 -0.48 -6.33
C SER A 32 -7.76 0.33 -5.34
N TYR A 33 -7.97 1.61 -5.65
CA TYR A 33 -8.76 2.54 -4.86
C TYR A 33 -9.52 3.53 -5.77
N CYS A 34 -10.67 3.97 -5.29
CA CYS A 34 -11.46 5.04 -5.87
C CYS A 34 -12.05 5.87 -4.72
N ALA A 35 -12.08 7.19 -4.86
CA ALA A 35 -12.68 8.14 -3.91
C ALA A 35 -14.22 8.09 -3.92
N ASP A 36 -14.75 6.87 -3.95
CA ASP A 36 -16.15 6.55 -3.90
C ASP A 36 -16.35 5.48 -2.83
N GLN A 37 -17.23 5.73 -1.87
CA GLN A 37 -17.48 4.79 -0.76
C GLN A 37 -17.94 3.41 -1.26
N ALA A 38 -18.53 3.35 -2.46
CA ALA A 38 -18.93 2.11 -3.11
C ALA A 38 -17.75 1.17 -3.38
N PHE A 39 -16.71 1.72 -4.01
CA PHE A 39 -15.61 0.94 -4.56
C PHE A 39 -14.34 1.02 -3.70
N GLY A 40 -14.19 2.08 -2.92
CA GLY A 40 -13.00 2.43 -2.16
C GLY A 40 -12.34 1.23 -1.48
N SER A 41 -11.00 1.28 -1.45
CA SER A 41 -10.15 0.30 -0.79
C SER A 41 -10.27 -1.14 -1.31
N TYR A 42 -10.66 -1.34 -2.59
CA TYR A 42 -10.70 -2.65 -3.26
C TYR A 42 -9.42 -3.46 -3.06
N GLU A 43 -8.26 -2.81 -3.05
CA GLU A 43 -6.95 -3.45 -2.85
C GLU A 43 -6.85 -4.36 -1.63
N HIS A 44 -7.55 -4.04 -0.54
CA HIS A 44 -7.49 -4.85 0.67
C HIS A 44 -8.09 -6.24 0.40
N GLY A 45 -9.22 -6.32 -0.32
CA GLY A 45 -9.82 -7.62 -0.66
C GLY A 45 -9.14 -8.28 -1.85
N ALA A 46 -8.64 -7.49 -2.82
CA ALA A 46 -7.82 -7.98 -3.91
C ALA A 46 -6.65 -8.82 -3.40
N ILE A 47 -5.95 -8.32 -2.38
CA ILE A 47 -4.83 -9.01 -1.76
C ILE A 47 -5.30 -10.04 -0.72
N PHE A 48 -6.10 -9.66 0.27
CA PHE A 48 -6.41 -10.58 1.38
C PHE A 48 -7.32 -11.75 0.96
N LEU A 49 -8.33 -11.51 0.13
CA LEU A 49 -9.24 -12.55 -0.35
C LEU A 49 -8.75 -13.22 -1.64
N GLY A 50 -7.70 -12.67 -2.26
CA GLY A 50 -7.07 -13.23 -3.46
C GLY A 50 -7.90 -13.04 -4.72
N THR A 51 -8.71 -11.99 -4.81
CA THR A 51 -9.51 -11.73 -6.03
C THR A 51 -8.67 -11.20 -7.19
N ASP A 52 -7.40 -10.84 -6.97
CA ASP A 52 -6.42 -10.61 -8.04
C ASP A 52 -5.28 -11.65 -7.96
N GLU A 53 -5.44 -12.77 -8.66
CA GLU A 53 -4.53 -13.92 -8.55
C GLU A 53 -3.09 -13.60 -8.95
N GLU A 54 -2.88 -12.71 -9.92
CA GLU A 54 -1.55 -12.35 -10.40
C GLU A 54 -0.77 -11.57 -9.35
N SER A 55 -1.43 -10.63 -8.66
CA SER A 55 -0.85 -9.94 -7.50
C SER A 55 -0.44 -10.94 -6.43
N ILE A 56 -1.28 -11.95 -6.13
CA ILE A 56 -0.93 -12.99 -5.15
C ILE A 56 0.25 -13.84 -5.60
N ARG A 57 0.33 -14.20 -6.90
CA ARG A 57 1.46 -14.94 -7.44
C ARG A 57 2.76 -14.14 -7.28
N ASN A 58 2.78 -12.87 -7.67
CA ASN A 58 3.98 -12.05 -7.55
C ASN A 58 4.34 -11.74 -6.09
N LEU A 59 3.34 -11.53 -5.23
CA LEU A 59 3.53 -11.34 -3.79
C LEU A 59 4.21 -12.56 -3.14
N LYS A 60 3.82 -13.78 -3.53
CA LYS A 60 4.44 -15.03 -3.06
C LYS A 60 5.89 -15.21 -3.51
N LEU A 61 6.27 -14.58 -4.63
CA LEU A 61 7.61 -14.66 -5.20
C LEU A 61 8.55 -13.55 -4.70
N ALA A 62 8.06 -12.63 -3.89
CA ALA A 62 8.84 -11.48 -3.43
C ALA A 62 9.87 -11.87 -2.37
N ASP A 63 11.13 -11.51 -2.62
CA ASP A 63 12.23 -11.56 -1.67
C ASP A 63 12.16 -10.42 -0.64
N VAL A 64 11.63 -9.27 -1.06
CA VAL A 64 11.49 -8.07 -0.23
C VAL A 64 10.04 -7.62 -0.18
N LEU A 65 9.48 -7.48 1.02
CA LEU A 65 8.19 -6.83 1.23
C LEU A 65 8.37 -5.46 1.86
N ILE A 66 7.62 -4.49 1.37
CA ILE A 66 7.53 -3.16 1.98
C ILE A 66 6.18 -3.07 2.67
N LEU A 67 6.17 -2.75 3.96
CA LEU A 67 4.99 -2.65 4.81
C LEU A 67 4.85 -1.23 5.35
N GLY A 68 3.60 -0.80 5.52
CA GLY A 68 3.31 0.52 6.05
C GLY A 68 1.97 1.06 5.58
N ASN A 69 1.74 2.32 5.95
CA ASN A 69 0.56 3.09 5.60
C ASN A 69 0.68 3.74 4.21
N SER A 70 -0.24 4.67 3.90
CA SER A 70 -0.30 5.39 2.63
C SER A 70 0.96 6.21 2.31
N ARG A 71 1.73 6.64 3.31
CA ARG A 71 2.99 7.38 3.09
C ARG A 71 4.02 6.50 2.42
N ALA A 72 4.22 5.30 2.97
CA ALA A 72 5.08 4.27 2.38
C ALA A 72 4.58 3.81 1.02
N GLN A 73 3.26 3.74 0.86
CA GLN A 73 2.64 3.40 -0.41
C GLN A 73 3.05 4.36 -1.51
N MET A 74 2.98 5.66 -1.27
CA MET A 74 3.35 6.67 -2.26
C MET A 74 4.87 6.80 -2.42
N ALA A 75 5.63 6.80 -1.32
CA ALA A 75 7.09 6.93 -1.37
C ALA A 75 7.75 5.79 -2.16
N PHE A 76 7.34 4.55 -1.91
CA PHE A 76 7.90 3.36 -2.58
C PHE A 76 7.17 2.98 -3.87
N SER A 77 6.51 3.94 -4.53
CA SER A 77 5.88 3.75 -5.85
C SER A 77 6.62 4.49 -6.97
N THR A 78 7.94 4.40 -6.92
CA THR A 78 8.91 5.15 -7.73
C THR A 78 9.58 4.28 -8.80
N THR A 79 10.22 4.91 -9.79
CA THR A 79 11.07 4.18 -10.74
C THR A 79 12.38 3.74 -10.09
N ALA A 80 12.90 4.50 -9.13
CA ALA A 80 14.10 4.21 -8.36
C ALA A 80 14.08 2.81 -7.73
N ILE A 81 13.03 2.49 -6.98
CA ILE A 81 12.94 1.19 -6.30
C ILE A 81 12.79 0.03 -7.29
N GLN A 82 12.07 0.28 -8.39
CA GLN A 82 11.93 -0.72 -9.43
C GLN A 82 13.27 -1.03 -10.08
N ALA A 83 13.99 -0.01 -10.54
CA ALA A 83 15.30 -0.17 -11.17
C ALA A 83 16.31 -0.83 -10.21
N PHE A 84 16.37 -0.38 -8.96
CA PHE A 84 17.29 -0.92 -7.96
C PHE A 84 17.17 -2.43 -7.77
N PHE A 85 15.94 -2.94 -7.65
CA PHE A 85 15.70 -4.37 -7.45
C PHE A 85 15.78 -5.17 -8.75
N ASP A 86 15.29 -4.61 -9.87
CA ASP A 86 15.38 -5.24 -11.20
C ASP A 86 16.87 -5.46 -11.59
N ASP A 87 17.74 -4.46 -11.37
CA ASP A 87 19.19 -4.54 -11.65
C ASP A 87 19.93 -5.62 -10.84
N ARG A 88 19.35 -6.03 -9.70
CA ARG A 88 19.90 -7.06 -8.81
C ARG A 88 19.20 -8.40 -8.95
N ASN A 89 18.22 -8.51 -9.85
CA ASN A 89 17.36 -9.69 -9.99
C ASN A 89 16.68 -10.10 -8.66
N ILE A 90 16.30 -9.11 -7.85
CA ILE A 90 15.60 -9.31 -6.57
C ILE A 90 14.13 -8.93 -6.78
N LYS A 91 13.22 -9.78 -6.30
CA LYS A 91 11.79 -9.49 -6.43
C LYS A 91 11.32 -8.72 -5.20
N HIS A 92 10.72 -7.56 -5.42
CA HIS A 92 10.09 -6.79 -4.35
C HIS A 92 8.58 -6.68 -4.57
N PHE A 93 7.85 -6.50 -3.47
CA PHE A 93 6.44 -6.18 -3.52
C PHE A 93 6.09 -5.10 -2.48
N ASN A 94 5.51 -4.01 -2.95
CA ASN A 94 4.98 -2.95 -2.11
C ASN A 94 3.64 -3.39 -1.51
N LEU A 95 3.68 -3.97 -0.31
CA LEU A 95 2.52 -4.46 0.46
C LEU A 95 2.08 -3.42 1.52
N THR A 96 2.15 -2.15 1.17
CA THR A 96 1.59 -1.05 1.96
C THR A 96 0.12 -0.84 1.62
N PHE A 97 -0.65 -0.20 2.48
CA PHE A 97 -2.07 0.09 2.24
C PHE A 97 -2.47 1.44 2.81
N ASN A 98 -3.56 2.00 2.28
CA ASN A 98 -4.10 3.25 2.78
C ASN A 98 -4.50 3.16 4.28
N GLY A 99 -3.79 3.91 5.13
CA GLY A 99 -4.08 4.05 6.57
C GLY A 99 -3.94 2.76 7.41
N GLU A 100 -3.14 1.80 6.97
CA GLU A 100 -3.05 0.48 7.59
C GLU A 100 -1.94 0.35 8.64
N GLN A 101 -2.10 -0.63 9.54
CA GLN A 101 -1.16 -0.95 10.63
C GLN A 101 -0.67 -2.41 10.53
N ASP A 102 0.04 -2.91 11.54
CA ASP A 102 0.77 -4.17 11.53
C ASP A 102 -0.08 -5.45 11.42
N VAL A 103 -1.33 -5.48 11.89
CA VAL A 103 -2.12 -6.73 11.92
C VAL A 103 -2.48 -7.20 10.51
N PHE A 104 -2.89 -6.29 9.62
CA PHE A 104 -3.33 -6.67 8.29
C PHE A 104 -2.23 -7.30 7.42
N PRO A 105 -1.06 -6.66 7.19
CA PRO A 105 0.02 -7.28 6.43
C PRO A 105 0.56 -8.54 7.11
N ARG A 106 0.60 -8.61 8.45
CA ARG A 106 0.95 -9.85 9.17
C ARG A 106 -0.02 -10.98 8.84
N LYS A 107 -1.32 -10.70 8.82
CA LYS A 107 -2.35 -11.68 8.46
C LYS A 107 -2.26 -12.12 7.00
N ILE A 108 -1.85 -11.23 6.08
CA ILE A 108 -1.57 -11.58 4.69
C ILE A 108 -0.36 -12.53 4.60
N ILE A 109 0.74 -12.20 5.31
CA ILE A 109 1.95 -13.04 5.37
C ILE A 109 1.61 -14.44 5.91
N GLU A 110 0.83 -14.52 6.99
CA GLU A 110 0.37 -15.78 7.57
C GLU A 110 -0.54 -16.56 6.59
N LYS A 111 -1.55 -15.90 6.01
CA LYS A 111 -2.55 -16.54 5.14
C LYS A 111 -1.93 -17.18 3.90
N TYR A 112 -0.98 -16.49 3.28
CA TYR A 112 -0.34 -16.98 2.05
C TYR A 112 0.99 -17.68 2.27
N ALA A 113 1.39 -17.87 3.53
CA ALA A 113 2.69 -18.41 3.92
C ALA A 113 3.84 -17.70 3.20
N LEU A 114 3.79 -16.35 3.15
CA LEU A 114 4.83 -15.56 2.50
C LEU A 114 6.16 -15.73 3.25
N SER A 115 7.23 -15.89 2.48
CA SER A 115 8.58 -16.11 3.00
C SER A 115 9.59 -15.11 2.41
N PRO A 116 9.38 -13.79 2.57
CA PRO A 116 10.37 -12.82 2.12
C PRO A 116 11.64 -12.97 2.95
N ARG A 117 12.78 -12.63 2.36
CA ARG A 117 14.07 -12.53 3.07
C ARG A 117 14.14 -11.25 3.88
N ILE A 118 13.53 -10.17 3.37
CA ILE A 118 13.58 -8.84 3.97
C ILE A 118 12.18 -8.24 4.08
N ILE A 119 11.89 -7.60 5.20
CA ILE A 119 10.74 -6.72 5.37
C ILE A 119 11.23 -5.31 5.72
N ILE A 120 10.89 -4.34 4.88
CA ILE A 120 11.08 -2.91 5.11
C ILE A 120 9.78 -2.37 5.71
N ILE A 121 9.85 -1.74 6.89
CA ILE A 121 8.69 -1.21 7.61
C ILE A 121 8.81 0.30 7.69
N ASN A 122 7.84 1.02 7.12
CA ASN A 122 7.59 2.39 7.51
C ASN A 122 6.90 2.37 8.89
N SER A 123 7.63 2.73 9.95
CA SER A 123 7.14 2.58 11.33
C SER A 123 6.10 3.63 11.75
N ASP A 124 5.91 4.66 10.93
CA ASP A 124 4.93 5.71 11.16
C ASP A 124 3.51 5.14 11.33
N TYR A 125 3.00 5.22 12.56
CA TYR A 125 1.74 4.62 13.01
C TYR A 125 1.54 3.12 12.72
N PHE A 126 2.62 2.36 12.55
CA PHE A 126 2.51 0.96 12.12
C PHE A 126 2.24 -0.02 13.28
N PHE A 127 2.96 0.10 14.40
CA PHE A 127 2.97 -0.90 15.49
C PHE A 127 1.83 -0.74 16.51
N TYR A 128 0.60 -0.50 16.04
CA TYR A 128 -0.57 -0.31 16.90
C TYR A 128 -1.27 -1.63 17.30
N ASN A 129 -0.79 -2.79 16.84
CA ASN A 129 -1.45 -4.09 16.98
C ASN A 129 -2.93 -4.01 16.55
N SER A 130 -3.16 -3.33 15.43
CA SER A 130 -4.49 -3.05 14.90
C SER A 130 -4.50 -3.22 13.38
N ALA A 131 -5.71 -3.17 12.83
CA ALA A 131 -5.96 -2.98 11.43
C ALA A 131 -7.10 -1.96 11.26
N ASN A 132 -7.18 -1.30 10.11
CA ASN A 132 -8.26 -0.37 9.82
C ASN A 132 -9.63 -1.10 9.72
N SER A 133 -10.72 -0.35 9.67
CA SER A 133 -12.08 -0.91 9.60
C SER A 133 -12.34 -1.77 8.35
N THR A 134 -11.73 -1.39 7.22
CA THR A 134 -11.85 -2.12 5.95
C THR A 134 -11.16 -3.47 6.04
N ALA A 135 -9.90 -3.50 6.51
CA ALA A 135 -9.16 -4.72 6.76
C ALA A 135 -9.88 -5.63 7.77
N LYS A 136 -10.40 -5.10 8.88
CA LYS A 136 -11.17 -5.88 9.86
C LYS A 136 -12.40 -6.55 9.21
N LYS A 137 -13.15 -5.83 8.38
CA LYS A 137 -14.28 -6.39 7.62
C LYS A 137 -13.82 -7.52 6.70
N ILE A 138 -12.72 -7.36 5.98
CA ILE A 138 -12.25 -8.34 5.01
C ILE A 138 -11.66 -9.58 5.69
N MET A 139 -10.89 -9.38 6.75
CA MET A 139 -10.30 -10.45 7.56
C MET A 139 -11.34 -11.33 8.26
N SER A 140 -12.57 -10.84 8.45
CA SER A 140 -13.68 -11.66 8.94
C SER A 140 -14.10 -12.76 7.95
N GLU A 141 -13.73 -12.63 6.67
CA GLU A 141 -14.01 -13.60 5.62
C GLU A 141 -15.49 -14.02 5.48
N THR A 142 -16.42 -13.18 5.93
CA THR A 142 -17.85 -13.45 5.78
C THR A 142 -18.23 -13.68 4.31
N PRO A 143 -19.24 -14.54 4.02
CA PRO A 143 -19.73 -14.74 2.66
C PRO A 143 -20.09 -13.44 1.95
N MET A 144 -20.66 -12.48 2.68
CA MET A 144 -21.00 -11.16 2.15
C MET A 144 -19.77 -10.36 1.73
N ALA A 145 -18.72 -10.32 2.56
CA ALA A 145 -17.47 -9.66 2.19
C ALA A 145 -16.80 -10.33 0.98
N LYS A 146 -16.75 -11.67 0.95
CA LYS A 146 -16.23 -12.43 -0.20
C LYS A 146 -16.99 -12.12 -1.48
N PHE A 147 -18.32 -12.12 -1.42
CA PHE A 147 -19.17 -11.79 -2.55
C PHE A 147 -18.94 -10.34 -3.02
N GLU A 148 -18.95 -9.36 -2.13
CA GLU A 148 -18.72 -7.95 -2.47
C GLU A 148 -17.41 -7.74 -3.24
N TYR A 149 -16.30 -8.27 -2.74
CA TYR A 149 -14.99 -8.07 -3.39
C TYR A 149 -14.84 -8.90 -4.67
N THR A 150 -15.47 -10.07 -4.74
CA THR A 150 -15.54 -10.84 -6.00
C THR A 150 -16.30 -10.06 -7.06
N MET A 151 -17.42 -9.42 -6.69
CA MET A 151 -18.18 -8.57 -7.61
C MET A 151 -17.38 -7.33 -8.03
N LYS A 152 -16.64 -6.70 -7.09
CA LYS A 152 -15.71 -5.61 -7.39
C LYS A 152 -14.60 -6.03 -8.36
N ALA A 153 -14.07 -7.23 -8.25
CA ALA A 153 -13.10 -7.76 -9.20
C ALA A 153 -13.75 -7.96 -10.59
N TRP A 154 -14.91 -8.62 -10.61
CA TRP A 154 -15.61 -9.02 -11.82
C TRP A 154 -16.09 -7.83 -12.68
N VAL A 155 -16.43 -6.68 -12.09
CA VAL A 155 -16.86 -5.51 -12.86
C VAL A 155 -15.71 -4.74 -13.50
N GLN A 156 -14.47 -4.88 -13.03
CA GLN A 156 -13.36 -4.05 -13.50
C GLN A 156 -13.09 -4.19 -15.00
N PRO A 157 -13.11 -5.40 -15.60
CA PRO A 157 -13.04 -5.55 -17.06
C PRO A 157 -14.16 -4.82 -17.79
N LEU A 158 -15.41 -4.94 -17.31
CA LEU A 158 -16.55 -4.22 -17.90
C LEU A 158 -16.37 -2.70 -17.80
N HIS A 159 -15.88 -2.21 -16.66
CA HIS A 159 -15.60 -0.81 -16.44
C HIS A 159 -14.50 -0.30 -17.38
N LYS A 160 -13.41 -1.06 -17.55
CA LYS A 160 -12.39 -0.79 -18.57
C LYS A 160 -12.99 -0.73 -19.97
N ASP A 161 -13.85 -1.67 -20.32
CA ASP A 161 -14.47 -1.81 -21.64
C ASP A 161 -15.58 -0.79 -21.94
N ILE A 162 -16.07 -0.07 -20.94
CA ILE A 162 -17.02 1.02 -21.13
C ILE A 162 -16.32 2.39 -20.99
N CYS A 163 -15.45 2.56 -19.98
CA CYS A 163 -14.91 3.86 -19.59
C CYS A 163 -13.45 4.12 -19.98
N GLY A 164 -12.65 3.08 -20.29
CA GLY A 164 -11.20 3.20 -20.51
C GLY A 164 -10.76 3.74 -21.88
N GLY A 165 -11.67 4.14 -22.77
CA GLY A 165 -11.33 4.60 -24.14
C GLY A 165 -11.74 6.05 -24.43
N GLU A 166 -11.13 6.69 -25.43
CA GLU A 166 -11.48 8.06 -25.86
C GLU A 166 -12.76 8.12 -26.73
N ARG A 167 -13.15 7.02 -27.38
CA ARG A 167 -14.21 6.99 -28.40
C ARG A 167 -15.36 6.04 -28.04
N ARG A 168 -16.13 6.34 -26.99
CA ARG A 168 -17.29 5.51 -26.62
C ARG A 168 -18.54 6.35 -26.40
N LEU A 169 -19.63 5.96 -27.07
CA LEU A 169 -20.90 6.69 -27.16
C LEU A 169 -21.49 7.09 -25.79
N PHE A 170 -21.22 6.34 -24.73
CA PHE A 170 -21.81 6.55 -23.40
C PHE A 170 -20.81 7.03 -22.34
N LYS A 171 -19.57 7.35 -22.71
CA LYS A 171 -18.52 7.73 -21.75
C LYS A 171 -18.94 8.93 -20.90
N ASN A 172 -19.41 10.00 -21.52
CA ASN A 172 -19.79 11.22 -20.81
C ASN A 172 -21.07 11.07 -19.98
N LEU A 173 -21.86 10.01 -20.19
CA LEU A 173 -23.10 9.74 -19.46
C LEU A 173 -22.87 8.78 -18.28
N LEU A 174 -22.01 7.78 -18.45
CA LEU A 174 -21.83 6.70 -17.49
C LEU A 174 -20.55 6.83 -16.66
N CYS A 175 -19.51 7.45 -17.20
CA CYS A 175 -18.16 7.41 -16.63
C CYS A 175 -17.81 8.70 -15.90
N GLY A 176 -17.42 8.57 -14.64
CA GLY A 176 -16.91 9.65 -13.81
C GLY A 176 -15.38 9.73 -13.83
N ASP A 177 -14.87 10.70 -13.08
CA ASP A 177 -13.44 10.99 -12.94
C ASP A 177 -13.03 11.14 -11.47
N GLN A 178 -13.64 10.36 -10.57
CA GLN A 178 -13.24 10.36 -9.16
C GLN A 178 -11.75 10.03 -9.01
N LYS A 179 -11.13 10.54 -7.94
CA LYS A 179 -9.72 10.26 -7.63
C LYS A 179 -9.51 8.75 -7.51
N THR A 180 -8.53 8.22 -8.23
CA THR A 180 -8.25 6.78 -8.27
C THR A 180 -6.79 6.49 -8.04
N GLN A 181 -6.55 5.28 -7.57
CA GLN A 181 -5.23 4.67 -7.54
C GLN A 181 -5.31 3.34 -8.26
N TYR A 182 -4.24 3.01 -8.97
CA TYR A 182 -4.04 1.75 -9.65
C TYR A 182 -2.85 1.05 -9.04
N ARG A 183 -2.95 -0.26 -8.82
CA ARG A 183 -1.87 -1.07 -8.27
C ARG A 183 -1.32 -2.00 -9.35
N SER A 184 0.00 -2.03 -9.47
CA SER A 184 0.70 -2.99 -10.32
C SER A 184 0.58 -4.38 -9.72
N ARG A 185 0.16 -5.34 -10.54
CA ARG A 185 0.14 -6.77 -10.22
C ARG A 185 1.54 -7.33 -10.08
N LYS A 186 2.55 -6.71 -10.71
CA LYS A 186 3.94 -7.18 -10.74
C LYS A 186 4.64 -6.97 -9.40
N ASN A 187 4.50 -5.77 -8.81
CA ASN A 187 5.31 -5.37 -7.64
C ASN A 187 4.53 -4.51 -6.63
N GLY A 188 3.21 -4.35 -6.79
CA GLY A 188 2.40 -3.57 -5.85
C GLY A 188 2.57 -2.06 -5.97
N ARG A 189 3.34 -1.54 -6.94
CA ARG A 189 3.49 -0.10 -7.19
C ARG A 189 2.13 0.57 -7.40
N ILE A 190 1.93 1.73 -6.80
CA ILE A 190 0.75 2.57 -7.01
C ILE A 190 1.00 3.61 -8.10
N THR A 191 -0.02 3.87 -8.89
CA THR A 191 -0.06 4.97 -9.86
C THR A 191 -1.43 5.64 -9.82
N SER A 192 -1.46 6.97 -9.80
CA SER A 192 -2.67 7.73 -9.57
C SER A 192 -2.80 8.82 -10.63
N PRO A 193 -3.72 8.71 -11.61
CA PRO A 193 -3.78 9.63 -12.74
C PRO A 193 -4.29 11.03 -12.37
N ASN A 194 -5.04 11.12 -11.27
CA ASN A 194 -5.77 12.33 -10.86
C ASN A 194 -5.63 12.60 -9.35
N TRP A 195 -4.47 12.30 -8.77
CA TRP A 195 -4.15 12.66 -7.39
C TRP A 195 -3.62 14.11 -7.30
N PRO A 196 -3.85 14.83 -6.19
CA PRO A 196 -3.16 16.09 -5.94
C PRO A 196 -1.65 15.95 -6.10
N ASN A 197 -1.03 17.00 -6.62
CA ASN A 197 0.42 17.09 -6.80
C ASN A 197 0.87 18.50 -6.42
N GLU A 198 0.65 18.84 -5.14
CA GLU A 198 1.06 20.10 -4.57
C GLU A 198 2.58 20.13 -4.31
N ASN A 199 3.07 21.29 -3.89
CA ASN A 199 4.47 21.52 -3.52
C ASN A 199 4.55 22.00 -2.06
N ILE A 200 3.90 21.28 -1.14
CA ILE A 200 3.91 21.64 0.27
C ILE A 200 5.28 21.26 0.86
N PRO A 201 6.05 22.19 1.46
CA PRO A 201 7.32 21.84 2.08
C PRO A 201 7.15 20.74 3.14
N VAL A 202 8.01 19.74 3.10
CA VAL A 202 8.01 18.65 4.08
C VAL A 202 8.87 19.07 5.28
N SER A 203 8.32 18.90 6.47
CA SER A 203 9.02 19.03 7.75
C SER A 203 8.68 17.84 8.63
N TYR A 204 9.56 17.49 9.56
CA TYR A 204 9.23 16.50 10.58
C TYR A 204 8.51 17.15 11.76
N SER A 205 7.68 16.36 12.43
CA SER A 205 7.18 16.69 13.76
C SER A 205 8.05 15.98 14.81
N ASP A 206 8.46 16.71 15.84
CA ASP A 206 9.07 16.13 17.04
C ASP A 206 8.03 15.63 18.05
N ASP A 207 6.75 15.96 17.83
CA ASP A 207 5.66 15.55 18.71
C ASP A 207 5.38 14.05 18.56
N TYR A 208 5.40 13.35 19.69
CA TYR A 208 4.97 11.96 19.76
C TYR A 208 4.29 11.66 21.10
N PRO A 209 3.26 10.80 21.11
CA PRO A 209 2.59 10.40 22.33
C PRO A 209 3.54 9.53 23.18
N GLU A 210 4.29 10.14 24.09
CA GLU A 210 5.27 9.47 24.95
C GLU A 210 4.61 8.37 25.80
N ASN A 211 3.36 8.59 26.20
CA ASN A 211 2.53 7.60 26.89
C ASN A 211 2.22 6.35 26.05
N ALA A 212 2.24 6.45 24.71
CA ALA A 212 1.99 5.31 23.81
C ALA A 212 3.27 4.57 23.41
N PHE A 213 4.46 5.14 23.65
CA PHE A 213 5.72 4.57 23.17
C PHE A 213 5.96 3.14 23.68
N GLN A 214 5.68 2.86 24.95
CA GLN A 214 5.87 1.51 25.51
C GLN A 214 4.93 0.48 24.87
N GLU A 215 3.71 0.86 24.54
CA GLU A 215 2.78 -0.01 23.82
C GLU A 215 3.27 -0.30 22.40
N LEU A 216 3.66 0.75 21.67
CA LEU A 216 4.23 0.63 20.33
C LEU A 216 5.48 -0.26 20.33
N LEU A 217 6.38 -0.07 21.30
CA LEU A 217 7.60 -0.86 21.43
C LEU A 217 7.28 -2.33 21.72
N ASN A 218 6.32 -2.61 22.60
CA ASN A 218 5.90 -3.99 22.89
C ASN A 218 5.29 -4.68 21.66
N ASN A 219 4.52 -3.96 20.85
CA ASN A 219 3.98 -4.49 19.60
C ASN A 219 5.08 -4.68 18.54
N ALA A 220 6.03 -3.75 18.46
CA ALA A 220 7.20 -3.88 17.59
C ALA A 220 8.07 -5.09 17.97
N ARG A 221 8.25 -5.38 19.27
CA ARG A 221 8.93 -6.60 19.76
C ARG A 221 8.20 -7.88 19.33
N LYS A 222 6.86 -7.91 19.39
CA LYS A 222 6.06 -9.03 18.88
C LYS A 222 6.25 -9.21 17.38
N PHE A 223 6.27 -8.12 16.61
CA PHE A 223 6.53 -8.17 15.18
C PHE A 223 7.96 -8.64 14.86
N LYS A 224 8.96 -8.16 15.61
CA LYS A 224 10.35 -8.62 15.50
C LYS A 224 10.45 -10.12 15.76
N LYS A 225 9.80 -10.62 16.81
CA LYS A 225 9.72 -12.07 17.07
C LYS A 225 9.07 -12.81 15.90
N PHE A 226 7.94 -12.33 15.39
CA PHE A 226 7.26 -12.91 14.25
C PHE A 226 8.17 -13.04 13.01
N ALA A 227 8.98 -12.01 12.74
CA ALA A 227 9.94 -11.98 11.65
C ALA A 227 11.14 -12.91 11.91
N SER A 228 11.73 -12.87 13.11
CA SER A 228 12.85 -13.73 13.50
C SER A 228 12.49 -15.22 13.45
N ASP A 229 11.30 -15.60 13.92
CA ASP A 229 10.80 -16.99 13.86
C ASP A 229 10.69 -17.49 12.41
N ARG A 230 10.64 -16.58 11.43
CA ARG A 230 10.59 -16.85 9.98
C ARG A 230 11.92 -16.57 9.27
N LYS A 231 12.99 -16.25 10.01
CA LYS A 231 14.31 -15.86 9.47
C LYS A 231 14.25 -14.66 8.52
N ILE A 232 13.36 -13.71 8.80
CA ILE A 232 13.19 -12.49 8.01
C ILE A 232 14.06 -11.38 8.61
N CYS A 233 14.87 -10.75 7.77
CA CYS A 233 15.59 -9.54 8.10
C CYS A 233 14.62 -8.36 8.16
N LEU A 234 14.54 -7.66 9.30
CA LEU A 234 13.72 -6.46 9.42
C LEU A 234 14.57 -5.23 9.17
N VAL A 235 13.98 -4.23 8.51
CA VAL A 235 14.55 -2.89 8.35
C VAL A 235 13.46 -1.88 8.67
N ILE A 236 13.79 -0.87 9.47
CA ILE A 236 12.86 0.18 9.87
C ILE A 236 13.22 1.47 9.15
N THR A 237 12.20 2.19 8.69
CA THR A 237 12.32 3.51 8.08
C THR A 237 11.17 4.38 8.55
N VAL A 238 11.31 5.69 8.34
CA VAL A 238 10.19 6.64 8.41
C VAL A 238 10.18 7.48 7.13
N VAL A 239 9.09 7.40 6.39
CA VAL A 239 8.88 8.24 5.22
C VAL A 239 8.62 9.69 5.66
N PRO A 240 9.35 10.67 5.11
CA PRO A 240 9.12 12.08 5.41
C PRO A 240 7.69 12.52 5.06
N SER A 241 7.06 13.24 5.98
CA SER A 241 5.81 13.96 5.73
C SER A 241 5.63 15.06 6.77
N PRO A 242 4.79 16.09 6.51
CA PRO A 242 4.54 17.20 7.44
C PRO A 242 4.11 16.80 8.86
N VAL A 243 3.63 15.57 9.04
CA VAL A 243 3.10 15.06 10.32
C VAL A 243 3.78 13.77 10.78
N ALA A 244 4.84 13.32 10.09
CA ALA A 244 5.57 12.13 10.50
C ALA A 244 6.58 12.47 11.60
N THR A 245 6.73 11.57 12.57
CA THR A 245 7.75 11.66 13.61
C THR A 245 8.80 10.55 13.45
N PRO A 246 10.04 10.89 13.06
CA PRO A 246 11.09 9.89 12.89
C PRO A 246 11.63 9.38 14.23
N LEU A 247 11.48 10.16 15.31
CA LEU A 247 12.00 9.85 16.63
C LEU A 247 11.49 8.52 17.17
N VAL A 248 10.19 8.25 17.01
CA VAL A 248 9.57 6.99 17.44
C VAL A 248 10.15 5.80 16.68
N GLY A 249 10.26 5.91 15.36
CA GLY A 249 10.82 4.86 14.50
C GLY A 249 12.26 4.53 14.86
N ARG A 250 13.09 5.57 15.06
CA ARG A 250 14.49 5.45 15.49
C ARG A 250 14.61 4.75 16.83
N LYS A 251 13.88 5.22 17.85
CA LYS A 251 13.87 4.61 19.19
C LYS A 251 13.43 3.15 19.15
N ILE A 252 12.41 2.81 18.34
CA ILE A 252 11.98 1.41 18.16
C ILE A 252 13.12 0.59 17.55
N ALA A 253 13.74 1.05 16.47
CA ALA A 253 14.82 0.33 15.80
C ALA A 253 16.02 0.06 16.71
N GLU A 254 16.45 1.07 17.48
CA GLU A 254 17.49 0.96 18.50
C GLU A 254 17.15 -0.11 19.54
N ASN A 255 15.93 -0.08 20.09
CA ASN A 255 15.48 -1.05 21.10
C ASN A 255 15.31 -2.48 20.55
N LEU A 256 15.13 -2.63 19.24
CA LEU A 256 15.00 -3.92 18.57
C LEU A 256 16.33 -4.45 18.01
N GLY A 257 17.42 -3.67 18.08
CA GLY A 257 18.69 -4.01 17.43
C GLY A 257 18.50 -4.26 15.93
N THR A 258 17.70 -3.41 15.27
CA THR A 258 17.32 -3.56 13.86
C THR A 258 17.77 -2.33 13.08
N PRO A 259 18.28 -2.46 11.83
CA PRO A 259 18.68 -1.32 11.02
C PRO A 259 17.58 -0.26 10.90
N PHE A 260 17.97 1.00 11.10
CA PHE A 260 17.14 2.17 10.87
C PHE A 260 17.72 2.98 9.73
N ILE A 261 16.93 3.19 8.68
CA ILE A 261 17.33 3.97 7.51
C ILE A 261 16.38 5.15 7.39
N GLN A 262 16.95 6.35 7.40
CA GLN A 262 16.21 7.60 7.25
C GLN A 262 17.17 8.61 6.62
N PRO A 263 17.28 8.62 5.28
CA PRO A 263 18.21 9.51 4.62
C PRO A 263 17.82 10.97 4.90
N ASP A 264 18.83 11.79 5.13
CA ASP A 264 18.65 13.23 5.26
C ASP A 264 18.61 13.87 3.86
N VAL A 265 17.45 14.38 3.48
CA VAL A 265 17.21 14.95 2.15
C VAL A 265 16.48 16.27 2.31
N GLU A 266 17.17 17.34 1.96
CA GLU A 266 16.61 18.70 1.99
C GLU A 266 15.68 18.95 0.79
N GLY A 267 14.77 19.92 0.94
CA GLY A 267 13.94 20.41 -0.17
C GLY A 267 12.83 19.46 -0.64
N LEU A 268 12.49 18.43 0.15
CA LEU A 268 11.36 17.56 -0.15
C LEU A 268 10.03 18.31 -0.06
N THR A 269 9.11 17.93 -0.94
CA THR A 269 7.77 18.49 -1.05
C THR A 269 6.68 17.40 -1.10
N GLY A 270 5.51 17.72 -0.57
CA GLY A 270 4.36 16.84 -0.43
C GLY A 270 3.26 17.16 -1.44
N SER A 271 2.58 16.11 -1.90
CA SER A 271 1.42 16.21 -2.79
C SER A 271 0.17 16.71 -2.07
N ASP A 272 0.13 16.51 -0.76
CA ASP A 272 -0.89 16.92 0.20
C ASP A 272 -0.23 17.03 1.60
N SER A 273 -1.01 17.19 2.66
CA SER A 273 -0.50 17.31 4.04
C SER A 273 0.08 16.01 4.63
N GLY A 274 -0.01 14.88 3.93
CA GLY A 274 0.38 13.56 4.43
C GLY A 274 1.39 12.80 3.58
N HIS A 275 1.51 13.07 2.29
CA HIS A 275 2.28 12.25 1.35
C HIS A 275 3.32 13.06 0.58
N LEU A 276 4.48 12.45 0.30
CA LEU A 276 5.44 13.00 -0.65
C LEU A 276 4.82 13.12 -2.04
N ASN A 277 5.14 14.19 -2.76
CA ASN A 277 4.83 14.27 -4.18
C ASN A 277 5.74 13.32 -4.99
N PRO A 278 5.37 12.97 -6.24
CA PRO A 278 6.12 11.96 -7.00
C PRO A 278 7.61 12.29 -7.18
N ALA A 279 7.97 13.57 -7.39
CA ALA A 279 9.36 13.99 -7.53
C ALA A 279 10.15 13.78 -6.23
N SER A 280 9.58 14.18 -5.10
CA SER A 280 10.20 14.02 -3.78
C SER A 280 10.27 12.56 -3.35
N ALA A 281 9.25 11.76 -3.69
CA ALA A 281 9.26 10.31 -3.48
C ALA A 281 10.43 9.67 -4.24
N GLU A 282 10.65 10.04 -5.50
CA GLU A 282 11.77 9.55 -6.32
C GLU A 282 13.13 9.91 -5.71
N ILE A 283 13.31 11.18 -5.30
CA ILE A 283 14.56 11.66 -4.70
C ILE A 283 14.82 10.94 -3.36
N TRP A 284 13.82 10.91 -2.47
CA TRP A 284 13.95 10.28 -1.16
C TRP A 284 14.19 8.77 -1.29
N THR A 285 13.48 8.09 -2.18
CA THR A 285 13.66 6.64 -2.39
C THR A 285 15.06 6.33 -2.92
N ASN A 286 15.59 7.13 -3.84
CA ASN A 286 16.98 6.97 -4.30
C ASN A 286 17.98 7.11 -3.13
N ALA A 287 17.78 8.09 -2.24
CA ALA A 287 18.63 8.25 -1.07
C ALA A 287 18.50 7.08 -0.09
N PHE A 288 17.27 6.62 0.17
CA PHE A 288 16.99 5.45 1.00
C PHE A 288 17.71 4.20 0.48
N LEU A 289 17.64 3.96 -0.83
CA LEU A 289 18.23 2.78 -1.47
C LEU A 289 19.77 2.76 -1.39
N LYS A 290 20.41 3.94 -1.42
CA LYS A 290 21.88 4.04 -1.21
C LYS A 290 22.30 3.59 0.18
N GLU A 291 21.53 3.97 1.20
CA GLU A 291 21.77 3.54 2.59
C GLU A 291 21.30 2.11 2.86
N PHE A 292 20.31 1.63 2.10
CA PHE A 292 19.79 0.27 2.21
C PHE A 292 20.69 -0.78 1.56
N GLU A 293 21.47 -0.42 0.54
CA GLU A 293 22.38 -1.35 -0.15
C GLU A 293 23.26 -2.19 0.79
N PRO A 294 24.02 -1.63 1.75
CA PRO A 294 24.82 -2.46 2.66
C PRO A 294 23.96 -3.40 3.51
N VAL A 295 22.80 -2.93 3.99
CA VAL A 295 21.86 -3.75 4.78
C VAL A 295 21.28 -4.89 3.94
N LEU A 296 20.99 -4.64 2.66
CA LEU A 296 20.54 -5.65 1.72
C LEU A 296 21.57 -6.78 1.62
N GLN A 297 22.86 -6.47 1.47
CA GLN A 297 23.92 -7.47 1.38
C GLN A 297 24.06 -8.30 2.66
N ASP A 298 23.90 -7.69 3.83
CA ASP A 298 23.96 -8.40 5.12
C ASP A 298 22.75 -9.32 5.35
N CYS A 299 21.59 -8.97 4.78
CA CYS A 299 20.35 -9.72 4.95
C CYS A 299 20.18 -10.88 3.94
N LEU A 300 20.85 -10.83 2.78
CA LEU A 300 20.78 -11.85 1.75
C LEU A 300 21.82 -12.96 1.99
#